data_AF-A0A7Y9J2I6-F1
#
_entry.id   AF-A0A7Y9J2I6-F1
#
_cell.length_a   1.000
_cell.length_b   1.000
_cell.length_c   1.000
_cell.angle_alpha   90.00
_cell.angle_beta   90.00
_cell.angle_gamma   90.00
#
_symmetry.space_group_name_H-M   'P 1'
#
loop_
_entity.id
_entity.type
_entity.pdbx_description
1 polymer ?
#
loop_
_entity_poly.entity_id
_entity_poly.type
_entity_poly.pdbx_seq_one_letter_code
_entity_poly.pdbx_strand_id
1 'polypeptide(L)'
;MGRRRRQWWGYSHPHSRAAVHLFFWLLVAGVLGAAYWWLRGRHAPVRRAPVRVAQGVVAGLAVGLILVGTTWRSLTDLGDAPVCAAPPGEDWGSTDEVAPLTASVAAQKVATWPETGLAMLYADARGLTVCRYAAADYYVGVVAEAVAGKRTVNFGDMVVSPRFPTLPADAAALAAHESRHRPQWAVATLLGGPAAFPVAYGVDDFFFPGARNHFERLAGLSSGGYAWEGAGPVLGARQVLALVLVAGGATGLVVRHRYRRRERVRAG
;
A
#
# COMPACT_ATOMS: atom_id res chain seq x y z
N MET A 1 -45.01 8.96 5.29
CA MET A 1 -43.61 9.23 5.67
C MET A 1 -43.20 8.31 6.81
N GLY A 2 -42.64 7.15 6.50
CA GLY A 2 -42.16 6.19 7.50
C GLY A 2 -40.63 6.20 7.54
N ARG A 3 -40.04 6.64 8.65
CA ARG A 3 -38.61 6.49 8.92
C ARG A 3 -38.29 5.00 9.03
N ARG A 4 -37.75 4.40 7.96
CA ARG A 4 -37.13 3.07 8.04
C ARG A 4 -35.88 3.20 8.92
N ARG A 5 -35.90 2.49 10.06
CA ARG A 5 -34.79 2.32 10.98
C ARG A 5 -33.59 1.75 10.22
N ARG A 6 -32.48 2.49 10.24
CA ARG A 6 -31.14 2.00 9.89
C ARG A 6 -30.74 0.93 10.91
N GLN A 7 -30.99 -0.34 10.61
CA GLN A 7 -30.37 -1.45 11.33
C GLN A 7 -28.92 -1.57 10.86
N TRP A 8 -28.00 -0.97 11.61
CA TRP A 8 -26.55 -0.97 11.38
C TRP A 8 -25.85 -2.13 12.09
N TRP A 9 -26.39 -3.35 12.03
CA TRP A 9 -25.73 -4.53 12.60
C TRP A 9 -26.16 -5.76 11.78
N GLY A 10 -25.23 -6.30 10.98
CA GLY A 10 -25.48 -7.45 10.12
C GLY A 10 -24.24 -8.29 9.82
N TYR A 11 -23.99 -9.27 10.70
CA TYR A 11 -23.34 -10.56 10.45
C TYR A 11 -21.88 -10.66 9.95
N SER A 12 -21.02 -11.01 10.90
CA SER A 12 -19.71 -11.64 10.72
C SER A 12 -19.77 -12.90 9.84
N HIS A 13 -19.21 -12.84 8.62
CA HIS A 13 -18.90 -14.03 7.83
C HIS A 13 -17.94 -14.97 8.61
N PRO A 14 -18.03 -16.31 8.52
CA PRO A 14 -17.07 -17.22 9.17
C PRO A 14 -15.60 -16.94 8.79
N HIS A 15 -15.36 -16.39 7.60
CA HIS A 15 -14.04 -15.95 7.15
C HIS A 15 -13.54 -14.68 7.87
N SER A 16 -14.43 -13.76 8.30
CA SER A 16 -14.02 -12.57 9.06
C SER A 16 -13.57 -12.95 10.48
N ARG A 17 -14.12 -14.01 11.08
CA ARG A 17 -13.64 -14.56 12.36
C ARG A 17 -12.25 -15.19 12.24
N ALA A 18 -12.03 -15.99 11.21
CA ALA A 18 -10.72 -16.61 10.94
C ALA A 18 -9.65 -15.56 10.61
N ALA A 19 -10.01 -14.53 9.84
CA ALA A 19 -9.12 -13.40 9.55
C ALA A 19 -8.81 -12.61 10.83
N VAL A 20 -9.81 -12.23 11.63
CA VAL A 20 -9.59 -11.55 12.93
C VAL A 20 -8.68 -12.37 13.85
N HIS A 21 -8.83 -13.70 13.89
CA HIS A 21 -7.93 -14.57 14.65
C HIS A 21 -6.50 -14.61 14.10
N LEU A 22 -6.33 -14.74 12.78
CA LEU A 22 -5.01 -14.70 12.15
C LEU A 22 -4.33 -13.34 12.40
N PHE A 23 -5.08 -12.26 12.30
CA PHE A 23 -4.58 -10.90 12.57
C PHE A 23 -4.22 -10.67 14.02
N PHE A 24 -5.02 -11.20 14.94
CA PHE A 24 -4.66 -11.24 16.35
C PHE A 24 -3.31 -11.94 16.55
N TRP A 25 -3.08 -13.08 15.90
CA TRP A 25 -1.81 -13.80 16.03
C TRP A 25 -0.62 -13.12 15.34
N LEU A 26 -0.81 -12.51 14.17
CA LEU A 26 0.22 -11.71 13.50
C LEU A 26 0.60 -10.47 14.31
N LEU A 27 -0.38 -9.84 14.94
CA LEU A 27 -0.22 -8.71 15.84
C LEU A 27 0.53 -9.13 17.12
N VAL A 28 0.13 -10.24 17.73
CA VAL A 28 0.84 -10.83 18.87
C VAL A 28 2.29 -11.14 18.47
N ALA A 29 2.53 -11.78 17.33
CA ALA A 29 3.89 -12.08 16.85
C ALA A 29 4.70 -10.82 16.55
N GLY A 30 4.10 -9.76 15.97
CA GLY A 30 4.73 -8.48 15.71
C GLY A 30 5.09 -7.73 17.00
N VAL A 31 4.18 -7.70 17.98
CA VAL A 31 4.43 -7.11 19.31
C VAL A 31 5.50 -7.90 20.06
N LEU A 32 5.44 -9.25 20.04
CA LEU A 32 6.45 -10.11 20.63
C LEU A 32 7.81 -9.96 19.93
N GLY A 33 7.83 -9.78 18.61
CA GLY A 33 9.03 -9.52 17.83
C GLY A 33 9.65 -8.15 18.14
N ALA A 34 8.82 -7.11 18.27
CA ALA A 34 9.25 -5.78 18.70
C ALA A 34 9.74 -5.78 20.16
N ALA A 35 9.05 -6.49 21.05
CA ALA A 35 9.47 -6.69 22.44
C ALA A 35 10.78 -7.49 22.52
N TYR A 36 10.91 -8.57 21.75
CA TYR A 36 12.13 -9.36 21.65
C TYR A 36 13.29 -8.53 21.10
N TRP A 37 13.06 -7.73 20.05
CA TRP A 37 14.04 -6.81 19.50
C TRP A 37 14.44 -5.73 20.50
N TRP A 38 13.50 -5.18 21.25
CA TRP A 38 13.75 -4.24 22.34
C TRP A 38 14.57 -4.87 23.47
N LEU A 39 14.24 -6.10 23.86
CA LEU A 39 14.93 -6.87 24.89
C LEU A 39 16.36 -7.23 24.45
N ARG A 40 16.57 -7.70 23.22
CA ARG A 40 17.89 -8.01 22.66
C ARG A 40 18.70 -6.77 22.32
N GLY A 41 18.06 -5.68 21.92
CA GLY A 41 18.69 -4.38 21.63
C GLY A 41 19.39 -3.75 22.83
N ARG A 42 19.11 -4.23 24.05
CA ARG A 42 19.86 -3.88 25.27
C ARG A 42 21.32 -4.35 25.24
N HIS A 43 21.63 -5.38 24.46
CA HIS A 43 22.98 -5.96 24.35
C HIS A 43 23.73 -5.56 23.07
N ALA A 44 23.09 -4.83 22.15
CA ALA A 44 23.76 -4.32 20.96
C ALA A 44 24.70 -3.14 21.32
N PRO A 45 25.91 -3.05 20.71
CA PRO A 45 26.87 -2.00 20.99
C PRO A 45 26.21 -0.61 20.86
N VAL A 46 26.47 0.21 21.88
CA VAL A 46 25.73 1.42 22.27
C VAL A 46 25.45 2.35 21.08
N ARG A 47 24.26 2.24 20.48
CA ARG A 47 23.69 3.37 19.71
C ARG A 47 23.37 4.49 20.69
N ARG A 48 23.69 5.74 20.33
CA ARG A 48 23.39 6.93 21.15
C ARG A 48 21.89 6.94 21.51
N ALA A 49 21.55 7.29 22.75
CA ALA A 49 20.17 7.41 23.24
C ALA A 49 19.16 8.04 22.24
N PRO A 50 19.46 9.18 21.57
CA PRO A 50 18.53 9.76 20.60
C PRO A 50 18.21 8.85 19.40
N VAL A 51 19.17 8.03 18.95
CA VAL A 51 18.93 7.08 17.86
C VAL A 51 17.97 5.98 18.29
N ARG A 52 18.12 5.48 19.53
CA ARG A 52 17.21 4.47 20.09
C ARG A 52 15.79 5.01 20.24
N VAL A 53 15.65 6.25 20.73
CA VAL A 53 14.36 6.93 20.85
C VAL A 53 13.72 7.09 19.46
N ALA A 54 14.45 7.62 18.48
CA ALA A 54 13.94 7.77 17.12
C ALA A 54 13.49 6.43 16.50
N GLN A 55 14.29 5.36 16.67
CA GLN A 55 13.92 4.03 16.21
C GLN A 55 12.65 3.50 16.91
N GLY A 56 12.54 3.71 18.22
CA GLY A 56 11.36 3.33 18.99
C GLY A 56 10.10 4.08 18.54
N VAL A 57 10.21 5.38 18.30
CA VAL A 57 9.11 6.21 17.77
C VAL A 57 8.69 5.73 16.39
N VAL A 58 9.65 5.51 15.47
CA VAL A 58 9.35 5.02 14.11
C VAL A 58 8.69 3.63 14.16
N ALA A 59 9.21 2.71 14.97
CA ALA A 59 8.62 1.40 15.15
C ALA A 59 7.20 1.47 15.76
N GLY A 60 7.01 2.33 16.77
CA GLY A 60 5.71 2.55 17.40
C GLY A 60 4.67 3.13 16.43
N LEU A 61 5.06 4.11 15.60
CA LEU A 61 4.21 4.65 14.54
C LEU A 61 3.86 3.59 13.49
N ALA A 62 4.84 2.78 13.06
CA ALA A 62 4.59 1.70 12.10
C ALA A 62 3.60 0.67 12.64
N VAL A 63 3.78 0.22 13.89
CA VAL A 63 2.83 -0.69 14.56
C VAL A 63 1.46 -0.01 14.69
N GLY A 64 1.41 1.25 15.11
CA GLY A 64 0.16 2.01 15.23
C GLY A 64 -0.61 2.09 13.90
N LEU A 65 0.07 2.37 12.79
CA LEU A 65 -0.56 2.39 11.46
C LEU A 65 -1.07 1.01 11.03
N ILE A 66 -0.30 -0.06 11.32
CA ILE A 66 -0.74 -1.43 11.06
C ILE A 66 -2.01 -1.76 11.84
N LEU A 67 -2.04 -1.40 13.13
CA LEU A 67 -3.19 -1.61 14.00
C LEU A 67 -4.41 -0.85 13.48
N VAL A 68 -4.27 0.45 13.23
CA VAL A 68 -5.37 1.30 12.74
C VAL A 68 -5.91 0.76 11.41
N GLY A 69 -5.04 0.46 10.45
CA GLY A 69 -5.43 -0.10 9.16
C GLY A 69 -6.16 -1.43 9.31
N THR A 70 -5.57 -2.37 10.05
CA THR A 70 -6.16 -3.70 10.30
C THR A 70 -7.51 -3.61 10.98
N THR A 71 -7.60 -2.81 12.05
CA THR A 71 -8.83 -2.61 12.81
C THR A 71 -9.90 -1.98 11.95
N TRP A 72 -9.57 -0.90 11.24
CA TRP A 72 -10.53 -0.24 10.35
C TRP A 72 -11.04 -1.22 9.30
N ARG A 73 -10.14 -1.97 8.68
CA ARG A 73 -10.52 -2.97 7.67
C ARG A 73 -11.38 -4.11 8.21
N SER A 74 -11.19 -4.48 9.48
CA SER A 74 -12.02 -5.47 10.19
C SER A 74 -13.40 -4.92 10.54
N LEU A 75 -13.49 -3.62 10.86
CA LEU A 75 -14.74 -2.95 11.19
C LEU A 75 -15.58 -2.64 9.95
N THR A 76 -14.94 -2.38 8.81
CA THR A 76 -15.64 -1.99 7.58
C THR A 76 -16.08 -3.17 6.72
N ASP A 77 -16.19 -4.39 7.24
CA ASP A 77 -16.42 -5.66 6.49
C ASP A 77 -17.16 -5.46 5.15
N LEU A 78 -16.38 -5.30 4.08
CA LEU A 78 -16.87 -4.74 2.82
C LEU A 78 -17.53 -5.80 1.94
N GLY A 79 -17.94 -6.94 2.51
CA GLY A 79 -18.95 -7.78 1.87
C GLY A 79 -20.22 -7.00 1.54
N ASP A 80 -20.46 -5.92 2.30
CA ASP A 80 -21.61 -5.01 2.12
C ASP A 80 -21.32 -3.81 1.20
N ALA A 81 -20.08 -3.61 0.73
CA ALA A 81 -19.80 -2.52 -0.20
C ALA A 81 -20.58 -2.78 -1.50
N PRO A 82 -21.36 -1.81 -2.01
CA PRO A 82 -22.14 -2.00 -3.22
C PRO A 82 -21.19 -2.33 -4.37
N VAL A 83 -21.61 -3.22 -5.26
CA VAL A 83 -20.90 -3.42 -6.52
C VAL A 83 -20.85 -2.07 -7.23
N CYS A 84 -19.69 -1.71 -7.77
CA CYS A 84 -19.54 -0.47 -8.51
C CYS A 84 -20.60 -0.42 -9.60
N ALA A 85 -21.46 0.59 -9.52
CA ALA A 85 -22.49 0.86 -10.50
C ALA A 85 -22.29 2.30 -10.96
N ALA A 86 -22.63 2.54 -12.22
CA ALA A 86 -22.53 3.87 -12.77
C ALA A 86 -23.51 4.84 -12.06
N PRO A 87 -23.13 6.11 -11.88
CA PRO A 87 -24.08 7.17 -11.58
C PRO A 87 -25.22 7.18 -12.61
N PRO A 88 -26.46 7.55 -12.23
CA PRO A 88 -27.56 7.65 -13.17
C PRO A 88 -27.20 8.54 -14.37
N GLY A 89 -27.27 7.99 -15.59
CA GLY A 89 -26.93 8.70 -16.83
C GLY A 89 -25.49 8.48 -17.34
N GLU A 90 -24.68 7.72 -16.62
CA GLU A 90 -23.40 7.20 -17.09
C GLU A 90 -23.52 5.68 -17.26
N ASP A 91 -22.84 5.11 -18.25
CA ASP A 91 -22.53 3.68 -18.25
C ASP A 91 -21.12 3.54 -17.71
N TRP A 92 -20.94 2.70 -16.69
CA TRP A 92 -19.64 2.25 -16.19
C TRP A 92 -19.52 0.79 -16.59
N GLY A 93 -18.30 0.34 -16.84
CA GLY A 93 -18.01 -1.08 -16.98
C GLY A 93 -18.14 -1.84 -15.68
N SER A 94 -19.32 -1.92 -15.11
CA SER A 94 -19.60 -2.94 -14.11
C SER A 94 -19.93 -4.21 -14.85
N THR A 95 -19.03 -5.19 -14.82
CA THR A 95 -19.42 -6.55 -15.17
C THR A 95 -20.06 -7.12 -13.92
N ASP A 96 -21.35 -7.45 -13.98
CA ASP A 96 -22.05 -8.23 -12.94
C ASP A 96 -21.39 -9.61 -12.70
N GLU A 97 -20.44 -9.99 -13.56
CA GLU A 97 -19.60 -11.17 -13.41
C GLU A 97 -18.70 -11.05 -12.17
N VAL A 98 -18.98 -11.91 -11.19
CA VAL A 98 -18.20 -12.02 -9.94
C VAL A 98 -17.11 -13.08 -10.15
N ALA A 99 -15.85 -12.68 -10.12
CA ALA A 99 -14.77 -13.66 -10.09
C ALA A 99 -14.79 -14.44 -8.76
N PRO A 100 -14.59 -15.77 -8.79
CA PRO A 100 -14.58 -16.57 -7.56
C PRO A 100 -13.40 -16.16 -6.67
N LEU A 101 -13.66 -16.01 -5.37
CA LEU A 101 -12.62 -15.76 -4.37
C LEU A 101 -11.77 -17.02 -4.20
N THR A 102 -10.59 -17.05 -4.82
CA THR A 102 -9.62 -18.13 -4.65
C THR A 102 -8.85 -17.97 -3.34
N ALA A 103 -8.29 -19.07 -2.82
CA ALA A 103 -7.45 -19.03 -1.62
C ALA A 103 -6.23 -18.10 -1.78
N SER A 104 -5.67 -17.99 -2.98
CA SER A 104 -4.54 -17.09 -3.26
C SER A 104 -4.98 -15.62 -3.21
N VAL A 105 -6.12 -15.27 -3.80
CA VAL A 105 -6.66 -13.90 -3.72
C VAL A 105 -7.00 -13.54 -2.27
N ALA A 106 -7.62 -14.46 -1.53
CA ALA A 106 -7.90 -14.27 -0.11
C ALA A 106 -6.62 -14.02 0.71
N ALA A 107 -5.56 -14.81 0.47
CA ALA A 107 -4.27 -14.62 1.13
C ALA A 107 -3.62 -13.27 0.79
N GLN A 108 -3.72 -12.80 -0.45
CA GLN A 108 -3.20 -11.50 -0.87
C GLN A 108 -3.98 -10.33 -0.23
N LYS A 109 -5.30 -10.44 -0.13
CA LYS A 109 -6.15 -9.47 0.57
C LYS A 109 -5.84 -9.39 2.06
N VAL A 110 -5.58 -10.54 2.68
CA VAL A 110 -5.10 -10.63 4.06
C VAL A 110 -3.71 -9.99 4.18
N ALA A 111 -2.78 -10.29 3.29
CA ALA A 111 -1.44 -9.69 3.36
C ALA A 111 -1.46 -8.15 3.27
N THR A 112 -2.48 -7.57 2.63
CA THR A 112 -2.60 -6.13 2.35
C THR A 112 -3.70 -5.43 3.16
N TRP A 113 -4.21 -6.09 4.21
CA TRP A 113 -5.31 -5.59 5.03
C TRP A 113 -5.00 -4.26 5.74
N PRO A 114 -3.79 -4.05 6.32
CA PRO A 114 -3.42 -2.78 6.92
C PRO A 114 -3.51 -1.61 5.93
N GLU A 115 -2.95 -1.76 4.73
CA GLU A 115 -2.86 -0.75 3.69
C GLU A 115 -4.24 -0.45 3.13
N THR A 116 -4.98 -1.52 2.81
CA THR A 116 -6.37 -1.42 2.35
C THR A 116 -7.19 -0.66 3.38
N GLY A 117 -7.11 -1.02 4.67
CA GLY A 117 -7.82 -0.36 5.76
C GLY A 117 -7.51 1.13 5.90
N LEU A 118 -6.23 1.52 5.83
CA LEU A 118 -5.84 2.93 5.85
C LEU A 118 -6.40 3.70 4.65
N ALA A 119 -6.40 3.09 3.46
CA ALA A 119 -7.00 3.69 2.28
C ALA A 119 -8.52 3.88 2.42
N MET A 120 -9.20 2.95 3.09
CA MET A 120 -10.62 3.10 3.34
C MET A 120 -10.93 4.17 4.38
N LEU A 121 -10.12 4.24 5.44
CA LEU A 121 -10.24 5.30 6.44
C LEU A 121 -10.04 6.66 5.78
N TYR A 122 -9.08 6.76 4.87
CA TYR A 122 -8.90 7.95 4.05
C TYR A 122 -10.13 8.25 3.19
N ALA A 123 -10.69 7.24 2.51
CA ALA A 123 -11.89 7.43 1.70
C ALA A 123 -13.09 7.92 2.52
N ASP A 124 -13.34 7.32 3.67
CA ASP A 124 -14.40 7.73 4.60
C ASP A 124 -14.19 9.17 5.09
N ALA A 125 -12.98 9.49 5.56
CA ALA A 125 -12.61 10.84 6.01
C ALA A 125 -12.73 11.90 4.91
N ARG A 126 -12.67 11.49 3.64
CA ARG A 126 -12.81 12.35 2.46
C ARG A 126 -14.21 12.32 1.85
N GLY A 127 -15.14 11.54 2.41
CA GLY A 127 -16.49 11.37 1.87
C GLY A 127 -16.51 10.73 0.47
N LEU A 128 -15.51 9.89 0.15
CA LEU A 128 -15.47 9.19 -1.14
C LEU A 128 -16.50 8.07 -1.18
N THR A 129 -17.12 7.86 -2.33
CA THR A 129 -17.95 6.68 -2.55
C THR A 129 -17.03 5.47 -2.73
N VAL A 130 -17.19 4.48 -1.85
CA VAL A 130 -16.49 3.20 -1.94
C VAL A 130 -17.43 2.15 -2.52
N CYS A 131 -16.96 1.46 -3.55
CA CYS A 131 -17.68 0.34 -4.17
C CYS A 131 -16.72 -0.82 -4.44
N ARG A 132 -17.26 -1.99 -4.76
CA ARG A 132 -16.49 -3.19 -5.11
C ARG A 132 -16.56 -3.45 -6.60
N TYR A 133 -15.41 -3.56 -7.26
CA TYR A 133 -15.35 -3.98 -8.64
C TYR A 133 -15.43 -5.52 -8.72
N ALA A 134 -16.60 -6.07 -9.06
CA ALA A 134 -16.92 -7.48 -8.89
C ALA A 134 -16.02 -8.45 -9.68
N ALA A 135 -15.69 -8.13 -10.94
CA ALA A 135 -14.90 -9.03 -11.80
C ALA A 135 -13.44 -9.21 -11.37
N ALA A 136 -12.88 -8.28 -10.60
CA ALA A 136 -11.51 -8.37 -10.12
C ALA A 136 -11.43 -8.43 -8.58
N ASP A 137 -12.59 -8.37 -7.93
CA ASP A 137 -12.78 -8.37 -6.48
C ASP A 137 -11.82 -7.42 -5.75
N TYR A 138 -11.79 -6.13 -6.12
CA TYR A 138 -11.06 -5.09 -5.37
C TYR A 138 -11.97 -3.89 -5.07
N TYR A 139 -11.54 -3.01 -4.18
CA TYR A 139 -12.32 -1.83 -3.77
C TYR A 139 -11.94 -0.60 -4.58
N VAL A 140 -12.92 0.19 -4.99
CA VAL A 140 -12.71 1.46 -5.68
C VAL A 140 -13.21 2.58 -4.78
N GLY A 141 -12.35 3.54 -4.44
CA GLY A 141 -12.72 4.82 -3.88
C GLY A 141 -12.79 5.87 -4.98
N VAL A 142 -13.99 6.33 -5.32
CA VAL A 142 -14.21 7.29 -6.41
C VAL A 142 -14.09 8.71 -5.89
N VAL A 143 -13.20 9.50 -6.49
CA VAL A 143 -13.10 10.94 -6.21
C VAL A 143 -14.04 11.68 -7.16
N ALA A 144 -15.08 12.32 -6.61
CA ALA A 144 -16.11 12.99 -7.42
C ALA A 144 -15.55 14.14 -8.28
N GLU A 145 -14.51 14.83 -7.81
CA GLU A 145 -13.85 15.92 -8.53
C GLU A 145 -12.48 15.47 -9.06
N ALA A 146 -12.45 15.11 -10.34
CA ALA A 146 -11.23 14.78 -11.05
C ALA A 146 -10.39 16.04 -11.31
N VAL A 147 -9.38 16.29 -10.47
CA VAL A 147 -8.38 17.33 -10.74
C VAL A 147 -7.46 16.84 -11.85
N ALA A 148 -7.26 17.68 -12.88
CA ALA A 148 -6.38 17.36 -14.01
C ALA A 148 -4.98 16.91 -13.53
N GLY A 149 -4.50 15.79 -14.08
CA GLY A 149 -3.21 15.21 -13.73
C GLY A 149 -3.19 14.31 -12.49
N LYS A 150 -4.30 14.16 -11.75
CA LYS A 150 -4.39 13.11 -10.73
C LYS A 150 -4.48 11.73 -11.39
N ARG A 151 -3.66 10.81 -10.91
CA ARG A 151 -3.62 9.42 -11.36
C ARG A 151 -4.40 8.54 -10.39
N THR A 152 -4.85 7.39 -10.91
CA THR A 152 -5.29 6.28 -10.08
C THR A 152 -4.14 5.82 -9.19
N VAL A 153 -4.41 5.57 -7.92
CA VAL A 153 -3.40 5.08 -6.96
C VAL A 153 -3.94 3.86 -6.24
N ASN A 154 -3.15 2.80 -6.22
CA ASN A 154 -3.47 1.56 -5.55
C ASN A 154 -2.85 1.52 -4.14
N PHE A 155 -3.64 1.09 -3.15
CA PHE A 155 -3.25 0.85 -1.76
C PHE A 155 -3.75 -0.53 -1.33
N GLY A 156 -2.88 -1.54 -1.46
CA GLY A 156 -3.22 -2.93 -1.14
C GLY A 156 -4.24 -3.51 -2.12
N ASP A 157 -5.49 -3.63 -1.67
CA ASP A 157 -6.63 -4.11 -2.47
C ASP A 157 -7.66 -2.99 -2.74
N MET A 158 -7.28 -1.74 -2.53
CA MET A 158 -8.13 -0.58 -2.80
C MET A 158 -7.47 0.36 -3.82
N VAL A 159 -8.25 0.77 -4.80
CA VAL A 159 -7.87 1.72 -5.83
C VAL A 159 -8.59 3.03 -5.56
N VAL A 160 -7.84 4.11 -5.40
CA VAL A 160 -8.39 5.47 -5.35
C VAL A 160 -8.28 6.06 -6.74
N SER A 161 -9.41 6.32 -7.39
CA SER A 161 -9.44 6.78 -8.78
C SER A 161 -10.21 8.08 -8.93
N PRO A 162 -9.68 9.08 -9.66
CA PRO A 162 -10.39 10.32 -9.95
C PRO A 162 -11.55 10.16 -10.94
N ARG A 163 -11.50 9.13 -11.80
CA ARG A 163 -12.61 8.67 -12.63
C ARG A 163 -12.38 7.20 -12.92
N PHE A 164 -13.33 6.35 -12.55
CA PHE A 164 -13.33 4.99 -13.04
C PHE A 164 -13.78 5.01 -14.52
N PRO A 165 -13.19 4.22 -15.43
CA PRO A 165 -13.54 4.28 -16.84
C PRO A 165 -15.04 3.99 -17.06
N THR A 166 -15.66 4.81 -17.89
CA THR A 166 -17.07 4.69 -18.25
C THR A 166 -17.28 3.59 -19.29
N LEU A 167 -16.36 3.44 -20.26
CA LEU A 167 -16.46 2.37 -21.25
C LEU A 167 -16.18 0.99 -20.62
N PRO A 168 -17.05 -0.02 -20.82
CA PRO A 168 -16.88 -1.33 -20.20
C PRO A 168 -15.58 -2.05 -20.50
N ALA A 169 -15.10 -1.97 -21.75
CA ALA A 169 -13.83 -2.57 -22.14
C ALA A 169 -12.64 -1.89 -21.43
N ASP A 170 -12.66 -0.56 -21.31
CA ASP A 170 -11.59 0.20 -20.66
C ASP A 170 -11.59 -0.02 -19.14
N ALA A 171 -12.79 -0.14 -18.55
CA ALA A 171 -12.95 -0.48 -17.13
C ALA A 171 -12.43 -1.89 -16.82
N ALA A 172 -12.75 -2.87 -17.66
CA ALA A 172 -12.25 -4.23 -17.52
C ALA A 172 -10.73 -4.31 -17.70
N ALA A 173 -10.19 -3.59 -18.69
CA ALA A 173 -8.74 -3.49 -18.91
C ALA A 173 -8.05 -2.85 -17.71
N LEU A 174 -8.54 -1.69 -17.24
CA LEU A 174 -7.98 -1.02 -16.07
C LEU A 174 -8.09 -1.90 -14.82
N ALA A 175 -9.23 -2.54 -14.59
CA ALA A 175 -9.40 -3.46 -13.47
C ALA A 175 -8.44 -4.65 -13.52
N ALA A 176 -8.20 -5.20 -14.71
CA ALA A 176 -7.22 -6.25 -14.91
C ALA A 176 -5.79 -5.75 -14.63
N HIS A 177 -5.46 -4.51 -14.96
CA HIS A 177 -4.18 -3.88 -14.62
C HIS A 177 -4.04 -3.66 -13.11
N GLU A 178 -5.01 -2.98 -12.49
CA GLU A 178 -4.98 -2.65 -11.06
C GLU A 178 -4.94 -3.89 -10.17
N SER A 179 -5.65 -4.95 -10.54
CA SER A 179 -5.63 -6.22 -9.80
C SER A 179 -4.27 -6.93 -9.84
N ARG A 180 -3.41 -6.66 -10.82
CA ARG A 180 -2.04 -7.21 -10.88
C ARG A 180 -1.07 -6.51 -9.92
N HIS A 181 -1.43 -5.34 -9.38
CA HIS A 181 -0.68 -4.74 -8.28
C HIS A 181 -0.95 -5.42 -6.94
N ARG A 182 -2.10 -6.08 -6.74
CA ARG A 182 -2.42 -6.82 -5.50
C ARG A 182 -1.35 -7.85 -5.11
N PRO A 183 -0.92 -8.78 -5.99
CA PRO A 183 0.15 -9.71 -5.63
C PRO A 183 1.49 -9.01 -5.39
N GLN A 184 1.76 -7.88 -6.05
CA GLN A 184 3.00 -7.11 -5.83
C GLN A 184 3.01 -6.49 -4.42
N TRP A 185 1.89 -5.88 -4.02
CA TRP A 185 1.65 -5.42 -2.65
C TRP A 185 1.80 -6.56 -1.65
N ALA A 186 1.09 -7.68 -1.85
CA ALA A 186 1.11 -8.80 -0.91
C ALA A 186 2.52 -9.37 -0.71
N VAL A 187 3.28 -9.60 -1.79
CA VAL A 187 4.66 -10.11 -1.70
C VAL A 187 5.57 -9.10 -1.00
N ALA A 188 5.51 -7.83 -1.36
CA ALA A 188 6.33 -6.81 -0.74
C ALA A 188 5.99 -6.62 0.75
N THR A 189 4.71 -6.63 1.13
CA THR A 189 4.28 -6.53 2.52
C THR A 189 4.77 -7.73 3.34
N LEU A 190 4.73 -8.94 2.78
CA LEU A 190 5.29 -10.12 3.46
C LEU A 190 6.81 -10.04 3.65
N LEU A 191 7.55 -9.50 2.68
CA LEU A 191 9.01 -9.44 2.73
C LEU A 191 9.56 -8.28 3.57
N GLY A 192 8.89 -7.13 3.56
CA GLY A 192 9.42 -5.89 4.13
C GLY A 192 8.41 -5.05 4.92
N GLY A 193 7.19 -5.54 5.13
CA GLY A 193 6.11 -4.82 5.78
C GLY A 193 5.39 -3.81 4.87
N PRO A 194 4.35 -3.12 5.39
CA PRO A 194 3.43 -2.34 4.56
C PRO A 194 4.01 -1.21 3.72
N ALA A 195 5.16 -0.67 4.12
CA ALA A 195 5.83 0.39 3.38
C ALA A 195 6.74 -0.13 2.25
N ALA A 196 6.96 -1.45 2.15
CA ALA A 196 7.94 -2.01 1.22
C ALA A 196 7.56 -1.76 -0.25
N PHE A 197 6.30 -2.04 -0.63
CA PHE A 197 5.84 -1.79 -2.00
C PHE A 197 5.88 -0.32 -2.39
N PRO A 198 5.29 0.65 -1.65
CA PRO A 198 5.28 2.03 -2.07
C PRO A 198 6.69 2.64 -2.12
N VAL A 199 7.60 2.19 -1.25
CA VAL A 199 9.02 2.59 -1.32
C VAL A 199 9.68 2.00 -2.57
N ALA A 200 9.52 0.70 -2.82
CA ALA A 200 10.10 0.05 -4.00
C ALA A 200 9.56 0.65 -5.30
N TYR A 201 8.24 0.83 -5.40
CA TYR A 201 7.56 1.48 -6.51
C TYR A 201 8.06 2.90 -6.71
N GLY A 202 8.15 3.71 -5.64
CA GLY A 202 8.61 5.09 -5.73
C GLY A 202 10.08 5.22 -6.15
N VAL A 203 10.95 4.33 -5.67
CA VAL A 203 12.36 4.27 -6.12
C VAL A 203 12.43 3.85 -7.58
N ASP A 204 11.66 2.84 -8.00
CA ASP A 204 11.62 2.40 -9.39
C ASP A 204 11.06 3.50 -10.30
N ASP A 205 9.90 4.11 -9.98
CA ASP A 205 9.30 5.22 -10.74
C ASP A 205 10.23 6.43 -10.85
N PHE A 206 11.03 6.71 -9.82
CA PHE A 206 11.99 7.82 -9.86
C PHE A 206 13.07 7.63 -10.95
N PHE A 207 13.54 6.39 -11.17
CA PHE A 207 14.51 6.07 -12.22
C PHE A 207 13.86 5.59 -13.51
N PHE A 208 12.66 5.05 -13.46
CA PHE A 208 11.93 4.43 -14.56
C PHE A 208 10.48 4.92 -14.54
N PRO A 209 10.21 6.19 -14.90
CA PRO A 209 8.88 6.77 -14.75
C PRO A 209 7.86 6.16 -15.71
N GLY A 210 6.61 6.06 -15.25
CA GLY A 210 5.46 5.68 -16.08
C GLY A 210 5.60 4.29 -16.72
N ALA A 211 5.49 4.20 -18.05
CA ALA A 211 5.56 2.92 -18.76
C ALA A 211 6.90 2.18 -18.62
N ARG A 212 7.94 2.89 -18.15
CA ARG A 212 9.26 2.29 -17.87
C ARG A 212 9.29 1.55 -16.55
N ASN A 213 8.39 1.85 -15.60
CA ASN A 213 8.39 1.28 -14.26
C ASN A 213 8.19 -0.24 -14.30
N HIS A 214 8.96 -1.01 -13.54
CA HIS A 214 8.92 -2.47 -13.63
C HIS A 214 7.61 -3.04 -13.09
N PHE A 215 7.05 -2.42 -12.04
CA PHE A 215 5.77 -2.80 -11.47
C PHE A 215 4.60 -2.54 -12.43
N GLU A 216 4.62 -1.40 -13.13
CA GLU A 216 3.65 -1.06 -14.18
C GLU A 216 3.71 -2.04 -15.36
N ARG A 217 4.93 -2.41 -15.79
CA ARG A 217 5.12 -3.41 -16.85
C ARG A 217 4.63 -4.79 -16.45
N LEU A 218 4.93 -5.21 -15.22
CA LEU A 218 4.41 -6.46 -14.66
C LEU A 218 2.88 -6.43 -14.48
N ALA A 219 2.32 -5.24 -14.22
CA ALA A 219 0.89 -5.01 -14.21
C ALA A 219 0.28 -4.87 -15.61
N GLY A 220 1.08 -4.95 -16.68
CA GLY A 220 0.65 -4.91 -18.08
C GLY A 220 0.28 -3.50 -18.56
N LEU A 221 1.12 -2.96 -19.44
CA LEU A 221 1.03 -1.58 -19.92
C LEU A 221 -0.25 -1.27 -20.71
N SER A 222 -0.62 -2.12 -21.66
CA SER A 222 -1.79 -1.89 -22.52
C SER A 222 -3.08 -1.78 -21.71
N SER A 223 -3.24 -2.65 -20.71
CA SER A 223 -4.38 -2.63 -19.81
C SER A 223 -4.39 -1.44 -18.84
N GLY A 224 -3.23 -0.85 -18.55
CA GLY A 224 -3.11 0.38 -17.76
C GLY A 224 -3.22 1.67 -18.59
N GLY A 225 -3.43 1.56 -19.91
CA GLY A 225 -3.48 2.71 -20.81
C GLY A 225 -2.11 3.33 -21.13
N TYR A 226 -1.03 2.60 -20.88
CA TYR A 226 0.33 3.07 -21.17
C TYR A 226 0.77 2.70 -22.58
N ALA A 227 1.33 3.67 -23.30
CA ALA A 227 2.14 3.42 -24.49
C ALA A 227 3.54 2.95 -24.07
N TRP A 228 4.21 2.14 -24.90
CA TRP A 228 5.58 1.73 -24.64
C TRP A 228 6.56 2.91 -24.81
N GLU A 229 7.38 3.18 -23.79
CA GLU A 229 8.33 4.32 -23.76
C GLU A 229 9.80 3.89 -23.56
N GLY A 230 10.09 2.60 -23.70
CA GLY A 230 11.41 1.99 -23.47
C GLY A 230 11.54 1.31 -22.10
N ALA A 231 12.73 0.76 -21.82
CA ALA A 231 13.02 0.00 -20.58
C ALA A 231 14.22 0.55 -19.78
N GLY A 232 14.93 1.55 -20.30
CA GLY A 232 16.12 2.10 -19.66
C GLY A 232 15.82 3.19 -18.62
N PRO A 233 16.73 3.41 -17.66
CA PRO A 233 16.55 4.45 -16.65
C PRO A 233 16.59 5.86 -17.28
N VAL A 234 15.89 6.80 -16.65
CA VAL A 234 15.92 8.22 -16.94
C VAL A 234 16.86 8.90 -15.95
N LEU A 235 17.99 9.41 -16.43
CA LEU A 235 18.96 10.15 -15.62
C LEU A 235 18.86 11.65 -15.90
N GLY A 236 17.83 12.29 -15.33
CA GLY A 236 17.67 13.73 -15.36
C GLY A 236 18.47 14.42 -14.24
N ALA A 237 18.44 15.77 -14.23
CA ALA A 237 19.15 16.57 -13.24
C ALA A 237 18.76 16.21 -11.79
N ARG A 238 17.48 15.87 -11.54
CA ARG A 238 16.99 15.45 -10.22
C ARG A 238 17.59 14.12 -9.78
N GLN A 239 17.66 13.14 -10.69
CA GLN A 239 18.26 11.83 -10.43
C GLN A 239 19.75 11.95 -10.17
N VAL A 240 20.46 12.71 -11.00
CA VAL A 240 21.90 12.98 -10.81
C VAL A 240 22.16 13.66 -9.47
N LEU A 241 21.39 14.70 -9.12
CA LEU A 241 21.53 15.38 -7.85
C LEU A 241 21.30 14.43 -6.66
N ALA A 242 20.26 13.60 -6.70
CA ALA A 242 19.99 12.61 -5.66
C ALA A 242 21.15 11.63 -5.49
N LEU A 243 21.69 11.10 -6.61
CA LEU A 243 22.84 10.20 -6.60
C LEU A 243 24.10 10.87 -6.03
N VAL A 244 24.37 12.12 -6.42
CA VAL A 244 25.51 12.90 -5.90
C VAL A 244 25.37 13.15 -4.40
N LEU A 245 24.17 13.48 -3.92
CA LEU A 245 23.92 13.70 -2.50
C LEU A 245 24.10 12.40 -1.69
N VAL A 246 23.59 11.28 -2.18
CA VAL A 246 23.76 9.97 -1.55
C VAL A 246 25.24 9.56 -1.52
N ALA A 247 25.94 9.69 -2.65
CA ALA A 247 27.36 9.37 -2.75
C ALA A 247 28.22 10.28 -1.85
N GLY A 248 27.97 11.59 -1.88
CA GLY A 248 28.66 12.57 -1.03
C GLY A 248 28.43 12.32 0.45
N GLY A 249 27.19 12.01 0.85
CA GLY A 249 26.84 11.64 2.23
C GLY A 249 27.54 10.36 2.69
N ALA A 250 27.53 9.31 1.86
CA ALA A 250 28.22 8.06 2.15
C ALA A 250 29.75 8.24 2.29
N THR A 251 30.37 8.96 1.35
CA THR A 251 31.80 9.30 1.42
C THR A 251 32.11 10.13 2.67
N GLY A 252 31.28 11.12 2.99
CA GLY A 252 31.43 11.92 4.21
C GLY A 252 31.38 11.07 5.49
N LEU A 253 30.47 10.10 5.56
CA LEU A 253 30.38 9.15 6.68
C LEU A 253 31.64 8.27 6.79
N VAL A 254 32.14 7.75 5.66
CA VAL A 254 33.37 6.93 5.62
C VAL A 254 34.58 7.75 6.08
N VAL A 255 34.74 8.97 5.58
CA VAL A 255 35.83 9.88 5.95
C VAL A 255 35.76 10.19 7.46
N ARG A 256 34.60 10.58 7.96
CA ARG A 256 34.38 10.86 9.39
C ARG A 256 34.70 9.66 10.28
N HIS A 257 34.34 8.45 9.84
CA HIS A 257 34.64 7.23 10.57
C HIS A 257 36.16 6.96 10.62
N ARG A 258 36.87 7.16 9.50
CA ARG A 258 38.33 7.02 9.43
C ARG A 258 39.05 8.02 10.34
N TYR A 259 38.63 9.29 10.35
CA TYR A 259 39.20 10.32 11.23
C TYR A 259 39.04 9.94 12.71
N ARG A 260 37.83 9.59 13.14
CA ARG A 260 37.57 9.18 14.54
C ARG A 260 38.35 7.95 14.97
N ARG A 261 38.57 6.99 14.05
CA ARG A 261 39.37 5.79 14.35
C ARG A 261 40.84 6.16 14.57
N ARG A 262 41.39 7.08 13.77
CA ARG A 262 42.76 7.57 13.93
C ARG A 262 42.96 8.34 15.24
N GLU A 263 41.99 9.17 15.62
CA GLU A 263 42.04 9.89 16.91
C GLU A 263 42.07 8.93 18.11
N ARG A 264 41.28 7.85 18.07
CA ARG A 264 41.28 6.83 19.14
C ARG A 264 42.60 6.06 19.24
N VAL A 265 43.24 5.75 18.12
CA VAL A 265 44.56 5.07 18.10
C VAL A 265 45.68 5.99 18.60
N ARG A 266 45.54 7.32 18.45
CA ARG A 266 46.52 8.29 18.98
C ARG A 266 46.35 8.59 20.47
N ALA A 267 45.19 8.29 21.04
CA ALA A 267 44.83 8.63 22.41
C ALA A 267 44.98 7.47 23.42
N GLY A 268 45.37 6.27 22.96
CA GLY A 268 45.68 5.11 23.80
C GLY A 268 47.07 4.60 23.49
#